data_AF-A0A2W2CC91-F1
#
_entry.id   AF-A0A2W2CC91-F1
#
_cell.length_a   1.000
_cell.length_b   1.000
_cell.length_c   1.000
_cell.angle_alpha   90.00
_cell.angle_beta   90.00
_cell.angle_gamma   90.00
#
_symmetry.space_group_name_H-M   'P 1'
#
loop_
_entity.id
_entity.type
_entity.pdbx_description
1 polymer ?
#
loop_
_entity_poly.entity_id
_entity_poly.type
_entity_poly.pdbx_seq_one_letter_code
_entity_poly.pdbx_strand_id
1 'polypeptide(L)' 'PGGVAVVVLDDIVTTGATLAAVSRTLAATGASPTVAAVLAATEKRHLS' A
#
# COMPACT_ATOMS: atom_id res chain seq x y z
N PRO A 1 15.60 17.99 -12.23
CA PRO A 1 15.37 16.59 -12.65
C PRO A 1 14.53 15.86 -11.58
N GLY A 2 13.24 15.63 -11.86
CA GLY A 2 12.31 15.03 -10.91
C GLY A 2 12.56 13.52 -10.76
N GLY A 3 12.59 13.04 -9.51
CA GLY A 3 12.73 11.61 -9.23
C GLY A 3 11.58 10.77 -9.80
N VAL A 4 11.77 9.45 -9.86
CA VAL A 4 10.73 8.51 -10.29
C VAL A 4 9.62 8.44 -9.24
N ALA A 5 8.39 8.72 -9.63
CA ALA A 5 7.22 8.53 -8.78
C ALA A 5 6.79 7.06 -8.80
N VAL A 6 6.56 6.48 -7.63
CA VAL A 6 6.11 5.08 -7.49
C VAL A 6 4.69 5.09 -6.93
N VAL A 7 3.75 4.58 -7.71
CA VAL A 7 2.34 4.44 -7.29
C VAL A 7 2.05 2.96 -7.06
N VAL A 8 1.59 2.64 -5.87
CA VAL A 8 1.09 1.30 -5.55
C VAL A 8 -0.43 1.32 -5.70
N LEU A 9 -0.96 0.50 -6.60
CA LEU A 9 -2.40 0.33 -6.81
C LEU A 9 -2.80 -1.05 -6.29
N ASP A 10 -3.77 -1.09 -5.38
CA ASP A 10 -4.38 -2.32 -4.87
C ASP A 10 -5.89 -2.27 -5.09
N ASP A 11 -6.54 -3.43 -5.24
CA ASP A 11 -7.99 -3.46 -5.42
C ASP A 11 -8.70 -3.22 -4.07
N ILE A 12 -8.31 -3.93 -3.02
CA ILE A 12 -8.94 -3.89 -1.71
C ILE A 12 -7.93 -3.95 -0.58
N VAL A 13 -8.02 -3.00 0.35
CA VAL A 13 -7.27 -3.07 1.60
C VAL A 13 -8.12 -3.69 2.71
N THR A 14 -7.56 -4.71 3.36
CA THR A 14 -8.12 -5.29 4.58
C THR A 14 -7.36 -4.76 5.79
N THR A 15 -6.42 -5.53 6.35
CA THR A 15 -5.57 -5.12 7.47
C THR A 15 -4.41 -4.21 7.06
N GLY A 16 -4.21 -3.98 5.76
CA GLY A 16 -3.04 -3.27 5.23
C GLY A 16 -1.74 -4.08 5.24
N ALA A 17 -1.77 -5.35 5.65
CA ALA A 17 -0.56 -6.18 5.75
C ALA A 17 0.19 -6.32 4.40
N THR A 18 -0.56 -6.50 3.31
CA THR A 18 0.00 -6.57 1.95
C THR A 18 0.68 -5.27 1.56
N LEU A 19 -0.01 -4.13 1.71
CA LEU A 19 0.54 -2.81 1.39
C LEU A 19 1.79 -2.49 2.22
N ALA A 20 1.80 -2.86 3.50
CA ALA A 20 2.95 -2.70 4.37
C ALA A 20 4.15 -3.57 3.94
N ALA A 21 3.90 -4.82 3.49
CA ALA A 21 4.93 -5.68 2.95
C ALA A 21 5.52 -5.12 1.65
N VAL A 22 4.67 -4.65 0.74
CA VAL A 22 5.09 -4.00 -0.51
C VAL A 22 5.95 -2.76 -0.21
N SER A 23 5.52 -1.90 0.72
CA SER A 23 6.28 -0.72 1.11
C SER A 23 7.67 -1.08 1.65
N ARG A 24 7.79 -2.15 2.45
CA ARG A 24 9.09 -2.63 2.94
C ARG A 24 9.97 -3.17 1.82
N THR A 25 9.39 -3.94 0.89
CA THR A 25 10.11 -4.48 -0.26
C THR A 25 10.63 -3.37 -1.17
N LEU A 26 9.82 -2.34 -1.44
CA LEU A 26 10.26 -1.16 -2.20
C LEU A 26 11.37 -0.39 -1.47
N ALA A 27 11.24 -0.19 -0.15
CA ALA A 27 12.28 0.45 0.65
C ALA A 27 13.61 -0.31 0.57
N ALA A 28 13.58 -1.65 0.58
CA ALA A 28 14.76 -2.49 0.43
C ALA A 28 15.46 -2.35 -0.94
N THR A 29 14.77 -1.86 -1.97
CA THR A 29 15.35 -1.57 -3.30
C THR A 29 15.71 -0.09 -3.49
N GLY A 30 15.60 0.73 -2.44
CA GLY A 30 15.85 2.18 -2.51
C GLY A 30 14.69 2.99 -3.10
N ALA A 31 13.52 2.37 -3.29
CA ALA A 31 12.30 3.03 -3.72
C ALA A 31 11.35 3.28 -2.53
N SER A 32 10.38 4.17 -2.67
CA SER A 32 9.28 4.30 -1.72
C SER A 32 7.99 4.65 -2.45
N PRO A 33 6.83 4.11 -2.03
CA PRO A 33 5.54 4.54 -2.57
C PRO A 33 5.37 6.04 -2.35
N THR A 34 5.16 6.79 -3.44
CA THR A 34 4.72 8.19 -3.38
C THR A 34 3.26 8.27 -3.00
N VAL A 35 2.45 7.33 -3.53
CA VAL A 35 1.02 7.20 -3.28
C VAL A 35 0.66 5.72 -3.25
N ALA A 36 -0.24 5.36 -2.34
CA ALA A 36 -1.01 4.12 -2.41
C ALA A 36 -2.47 4.46 -2.73
N ALA A 37 -3.00 3.90 -3.81
CA ALA A 37 -4.39 4.05 -4.22
C ALA A 37 -5.09 2.69 -4.09
N VAL A 38 -6.28 2.67 -3.49
CA VAL A 38 -7.08 1.46 -3.30
C VAL A 38 -8.51 1.68 -3.77
N LEU A 39 -9.12 0.69 -4.42
CA LEU A 39 -10.50 0.82 -4.89
C LEU A 39 -11.51 0.64 -3.74
N ALA A 40 -11.17 -0.19 -2.76
CA ALA A 40 -12.01 -0.48 -1.60
C ALA A 40 -11.20 -0.69 -0.32
N ALA A 41 -11.85 -0.49 0.84
CA ALA A 41 -11.29 -0.77 2.16
C ALA A 41 -12.33 -1.51 3.02
N THR A 42 -11.91 -2.54 3.75
CA THR A 42 -12.78 -3.27 4.68
C THR A 42 -12.30 -3.13 6.12
N GLU A 43 -13.25 -2.93 7.03
CA GLU A 43 -12.98 -2.96 8.46
C GLU A 43 -13.47 -4.27 9.09
N LYS A 44 -12.71 -4.79 10.06
CA LYS A 44 -13.12 -5.97 10.80
C LYS A 44 -14.27 -5.59 11.74
N ARG A 45 -15.48 -6.06 11.45
CA ARG A 45 -16.63 -5.91 12.36
C ARG A 45 -16.53 -6.89 13.51
N HIS A 46 -16.65 -6.39 14.74
CA HIS A 46 -16.85 -7.22 15.92
C HIS A 46 -18.36 -7.42 16.09
N LEU A 47 -18.83 -8.65 15.88
CA LEU A 47 -20.21 -9.02 16.17
C LEU A 47 -20.26 -9.41 17.65
N SER A 48 -20.79 -8.50 18.47
CA SER A 48 -21.14 -8.74 19.87
C SER A 48 -22.41 -9.55 20.00
#